data_AF-A0A2R7IQX3-F1
#
_entry.id   AF-A0A2R7IQX3-F1
#
_cell.length_a   1.000
_cell.length_b   1.000
_cell.length_c   1.000
_cell.angle_alpha   90.00
_cell.angle_beta   90.00
_cell.angle_gamma   90.00
#
_symmetry.space_group_name_H-M   'P 1'
#
loop_
_entity.id
_entity.type
_entity.pdbx_description
1 polymer ?
#
loop_
_entity_poly.entity_id
_entity_poly.type
_entity_poly.pdbx_seq_one_letter_code
_entity_poly.pdbx_strand_id
1 'polypeptide(L)'
;MLVIGEEASGYVLRIPLSDRDAARLTLGAPAQITLAALNDGVIVGRVIEIAGRADQATGTFAVEIALPDDKRLRSGQIGNAKITAKGVGATTLAVPPSAVFGPRAGEALVYVVDLATSRVHLRKIRIGEANDEGIRVTGGLKPGEWVALSRVDRLTDGMKIAPVGPAS
;
A
#
# COMPACT_ATOMS: atom_id res chain seq x y z
N MET A 1 -29.92 -29.60 -5.09
CA MET A 1 -30.56 -28.72 -6.10
C MET A 1 -31.23 -27.56 -5.37
N LEU A 2 -30.60 -26.39 -5.36
CA LEU A 2 -31.08 -25.04 -4.96
C LEU A 2 -29.82 -24.12 -4.98
N VAL A 3 -29.73 -22.85 -5.40
CA VAL A 3 -30.55 -21.90 -6.20
C VAL A 3 -29.59 -20.79 -6.71
N ILE A 4 -29.84 -20.35 -7.95
CA ILE A 4 -29.69 -19.05 -8.63
C ILE A 4 -28.87 -17.93 -7.95
N GLY A 5 -28.02 -17.27 -8.77
CA GLY A 5 -27.63 -15.87 -8.61
C GLY A 5 -27.15 -15.29 -9.94
N GLU A 6 -28.07 -14.60 -10.64
CA GLU A 6 -27.89 -13.63 -11.74
C GLU A 6 -26.47 -13.52 -12.32
N GLU A 7 -26.29 -14.02 -13.56
CA GLU A 7 -25.13 -13.71 -14.40
C GLU A 7 -25.09 -12.19 -14.52
N ALA A 8 -24.22 -11.52 -13.76
CA ALA A 8 -24.01 -10.09 -13.87
C ALA A 8 -23.56 -9.83 -15.30
N SER A 9 -24.47 -9.36 -16.14
CA SER A 9 -24.23 -9.01 -17.54
C SER A 9 -23.24 -7.85 -17.56
N GLY A 10 -21.95 -8.18 -17.56
CA GLY A 10 -20.87 -7.22 -17.42
C GLY A 10 -19.53 -7.85 -17.77
N TYR A 11 -18.55 -7.01 -18.05
CA TYR A 11 -17.19 -7.47 -18.32
C TYR A 11 -16.48 -7.77 -17.01
N VAL A 12 -15.86 -8.94 -16.96
CA VAL A 12 -15.02 -9.37 -15.84
C VAL A 12 -13.58 -9.51 -16.30
N LEU A 13 -12.65 -8.96 -15.53
CA LEU A 13 -11.23 -9.23 -15.69
C LEU A 13 -10.81 -10.32 -14.72
N ARG A 14 -10.30 -11.43 -15.25
CA ARG A 14 -9.73 -12.54 -14.49
C ARG A 14 -8.23 -12.38 -14.40
N ILE A 15 -7.68 -12.42 -13.19
CA ILE A 15 -6.24 -12.39 -12.97
C ILE A 15 -5.80 -13.56 -12.09
N PRO A 16 -4.71 -14.25 -12.44
CA PRO A 16 -4.07 -15.22 -11.56
C PRO A 16 -3.20 -14.48 -10.53
N LEU A 17 -3.33 -14.84 -9.25
CA LEU A 17 -2.49 -14.31 -8.17
C LEU A 17 -1.79 -15.43 -7.40
N SER A 18 -0.67 -15.08 -6.77
CA SER A 18 -0.03 -15.97 -5.79
C SER A 18 -0.90 -16.11 -4.54
N ASP A 19 -0.74 -17.22 -3.81
CA ASP A 19 -1.41 -17.45 -2.52
C ASP A 19 -1.25 -16.25 -1.55
N ARG A 20 -0.03 -15.71 -1.46
CA ARG A 20 0.29 -14.58 -0.59
C ARG A 20 -0.47 -13.30 -0.98
N ASP A 21 -0.63 -13.05 -2.27
CA ASP A 21 -1.33 -11.86 -2.76
C ASP A 21 -2.85 -12.04 -2.62
N ALA A 22 -3.37 -13.21 -2.99
CA ALA A 22 -4.78 -13.55 -2.84
C ALA A 22 -5.23 -13.45 -1.38
N ALA A 23 -4.40 -13.90 -0.42
CA ALA A 23 -4.69 -13.82 1.01
C ALA A 23 -4.78 -12.39 1.57
N ARG A 24 -4.22 -11.39 0.88
CA ARG A 24 -4.26 -9.97 1.28
C ARG A 24 -5.45 -9.22 0.69
N LEU A 25 -6.14 -9.82 -0.28
CA LEU A 25 -7.29 -9.21 -0.93
C LEU A 25 -8.57 -9.37 -0.13
N THR A 26 -9.50 -8.45 -0.35
CA THR A 26 -10.86 -8.54 0.17
C THR A 26 -11.86 -8.35 -0.94
N LEU A 27 -12.99 -9.06 -0.85
CA LEU A 27 -14.15 -8.78 -1.68
C LEU A 27 -14.53 -7.30 -1.59
N GLY A 28 -14.84 -6.69 -2.72
CA GLY A 28 -15.12 -5.25 -2.86
C GLY A 28 -13.89 -4.35 -2.94
N ALA A 29 -12.66 -4.88 -2.86
CA ALA A 29 -11.45 -4.08 -2.99
C ALA A 29 -11.43 -3.33 -4.34
N PRO A 30 -11.11 -2.03 -4.36
CA PRO A 30 -11.01 -1.28 -5.60
C PRO A 30 -9.80 -1.74 -6.41
N ALA A 31 -9.97 -1.81 -7.72
CA ALA A 31 -8.93 -2.15 -8.68
C ALA A 31 -8.86 -1.07 -9.76
N GLN A 32 -7.65 -0.64 -10.10
CA GLN A 32 -7.38 0.17 -11.28
C GLN A 32 -6.94 -0.76 -12.41
N ILE A 33 -7.65 -0.72 -13.54
CA ILE A 33 -7.43 -1.57 -14.69
C ILE A 33 -6.91 -0.72 -15.85
N THR A 34 -5.84 -1.18 -16.47
CA THR A 34 -5.31 -0.61 -17.71
C THR A 34 -5.39 -1.69 -18.78
N LEU A 35 -6.12 -1.44 -19.87
CA LEU A 35 -6.23 -2.37 -20.99
C LEU A 35 -5.30 -1.94 -22.11
N ALA A 36 -4.58 -2.87 -22.73
CA ALA A 36 -3.70 -2.55 -23.85
C ALA A 36 -4.44 -1.93 -25.05
N ALA A 37 -5.73 -2.25 -25.20
CA ALA A 37 -6.59 -1.72 -26.26
C ALA A 37 -7.09 -0.28 -26.00
N LEU A 38 -6.93 0.24 -24.78
CA LEU A 38 -7.30 1.59 -24.39
C LEU A 38 -6.01 2.40 -24.25
N ASN A 39 -5.75 3.35 -25.16
CA ASN A 39 -4.60 4.26 -25.08
C ASN A 39 -4.64 5.07 -23.76
N ASP A 40 -4.05 4.51 -22.71
CA ASP A 40 -3.89 5.05 -21.34
C ASP A 40 -5.18 5.32 -20.54
N GLY A 41 -6.29 4.67 -20.91
CA GLY A 41 -7.53 4.75 -20.15
C GLY A 41 -7.50 3.86 -18.91
N VAL A 42 -7.52 4.46 -17.71
CA VAL A 42 -7.72 3.72 -16.44
C VAL A 42 -9.21 3.50 -16.19
N ILE A 43 -9.59 2.24 -15.98
CA ILE A 43 -10.94 1.84 -15.58
C ILE A 43 -10.90 1.43 -14.11
N VAL A 44 -11.86 1.89 -13.33
CA VAL A 44 -11.98 1.50 -11.91
C VAL A 44 -13.00 0.38 -11.79
N GLY A 45 -12.52 -0.79 -11.37
CA GLY A 45 -13.32 -1.98 -11.10
C GLY A 45 -13.31 -2.38 -9.62
N ARG A 46 -13.98 -3.47 -9.29
CA ARG A 46 -14.02 -4.02 -7.92
C ARG A 46 -13.88 -5.53 -7.93
N VAL A 47 -13.15 -6.06 -6.96
CA VAL A 47 -13.05 -7.51 -6.74
C VAL A 47 -14.42 -8.06 -6.34
N ILE A 48 -14.94 -9.00 -7.12
CA ILE A 48 -16.23 -9.66 -6.87
C ILE A 48 -16.07 -11.13 -6.45
N GLU A 49 -14.97 -11.76 -6.84
CA GLU A 49 -14.69 -13.14 -6.48
C GLU A 49 -13.19 -13.35 -6.26
N ILE A 50 -12.87 -14.18 -5.27
CA ILE A 50 -11.52 -14.70 -5.00
C ILE A 50 -11.70 -16.20 -4.88
N ALA A 51 -11.08 -16.97 -5.78
CA ALA A 51 -11.20 -18.41 -5.78
C ALA A 51 -10.76 -18.99 -4.42
N GLY A 52 -11.50 -19.95 -3.89
CA GLY A 52 -11.16 -20.59 -2.62
C GLY A 52 -10.06 -21.65 -2.71
N ARG A 53 -9.59 -21.96 -3.92
CA ARG A 53 -8.54 -22.95 -4.19
C ARG A 53 -7.66 -22.49 -5.35
N ALA A 54 -6.38 -22.84 -5.28
CA ALA A 54 -5.45 -22.64 -6.39
C ALA A 54 -5.80 -23.57 -7.56
N ASP A 55 -5.65 -23.06 -8.77
CA ASP A 55 -5.64 -23.86 -9.99
C ASP A 55 -4.45 -24.82 -9.96
N GLN A 56 -4.69 -26.11 -10.18
CA GLN A 56 -3.66 -27.15 -10.02
C GLN A 56 -2.56 -27.10 -11.08
N ALA A 57 -2.85 -26.55 -12.26
CA ALA A 57 -1.87 -26.47 -13.34
C ALA A 57 -0.90 -25.31 -13.14
N THR A 58 -1.39 -24.19 -12.60
CA THR A 58 -0.61 -22.95 -12.45
C THR A 58 -0.16 -22.67 -11.03
N GLY A 59 -0.80 -23.28 -10.02
CA GLY A 59 -0.59 -22.97 -8.61
C GLY A 59 -1.09 -21.59 -8.19
N THR A 60 -1.93 -20.94 -9.01
CA THR A 60 -2.41 -19.57 -8.77
C THR A 60 -3.88 -19.55 -8.37
N PHE A 61 -4.28 -18.52 -7.63
CA PHE A 61 -5.67 -18.27 -7.29
C PHE A 61 -6.28 -17.29 -8.29
N ALA A 62 -7.42 -17.68 -8.88
CA ALA A 62 -8.15 -16.80 -9.77
C ALA A 62 -8.89 -15.73 -8.98
N VAL A 63 -8.75 -14.47 -9.39
CA VAL A 63 -9.52 -13.34 -8.86
C VAL A 63 -10.31 -12.71 -9.99
N GLU A 64 -11.59 -12.47 -9.74
CA GLU A 64 -12.49 -11.81 -10.68
C GLU A 64 -12.76 -10.37 -10.26
N ILE A 65 -12.56 -9.45 -11.21
CA ILE A 65 -12.79 -8.02 -11.03
C ILE A 65 -13.92 -7.61 -11.95
N ALA A 66 -15.02 -7.13 -11.38
CA ALA A 66 -16.09 -6.51 -12.16
C ALA A 66 -15.62 -5.18 -12.73
N LEU A 67 -15.80 -5.01 -14.03
CA LEU A 67 -15.59 -3.75 -14.73
C LEU A 67 -16.94 -3.01 -14.87
N PRO A 68 -16.93 -1.67 -14.87
CA PRO A 68 -18.13 -0.90 -15.18
C PRO A 68 -18.57 -1.16 -16.62
N ASP A 69 -19.85 -0.92 -16.90
CA ASP A 69 -20.35 -0.94 -18.26
C ASP A 69 -19.74 0.24 -19.03
N ASP A 70 -18.76 -0.08 -19.88
CA ASP A 70 -18.05 0.88 -20.72
C ASP A 70 -18.04 0.35 -22.15
N LYS A 71 -18.54 1.17 -23.07
CA LYS A 71 -18.69 0.83 -24.49
C LYS A 71 -17.37 0.49 -25.19
N ARG A 72 -16.23 0.77 -24.57
CA ARG A 72 -14.90 0.45 -25.10
C ARG A 72 -14.43 -0.97 -24.72
N LEU A 73 -15.10 -1.62 -23.77
CA LEU A 73 -14.77 -2.96 -23.33
C LEU A 73 -15.21 -4.00 -24.37
N ARG A 74 -14.35 -5.00 -24.59
CA ARG A 74 -14.61 -6.13 -25.48
C ARG A 74 -14.01 -7.39 -24.87
N SER A 75 -14.68 -8.52 -25.07
CA SER A 75 -14.16 -9.83 -24.67
C SER A 75 -12.84 -10.13 -25.37
N GLY A 76 -11.91 -10.77 -24.66
CA GLY A 76 -10.58 -11.11 -25.17
C GLY A 76 -9.53 -10.00 -25.04
N GLN A 77 -9.88 -8.83 -24.48
CA GLN A 77 -8.90 -7.81 -24.15
C GLN A 77 -7.98 -8.27 -23.03
N ILE A 78 -6.69 -7.93 -23.17
CA ILE A 78 -5.67 -8.17 -22.16
C ILE A 78 -5.38 -6.85 -21.45
N GLY A 79 -5.23 -6.92 -20.13
CA GLY A 79 -4.91 -5.75 -19.32
C GLY A 79 -4.25 -6.12 -18.02
N ASN A 80 -3.81 -5.09 -17.32
CA ASN A 80 -3.20 -5.17 -16.01
C ASN A 80 -4.15 -4.59 -14.97
N ALA A 81 -4.14 -5.16 -13.76
CA ALA A 81 -4.92 -4.66 -12.64
C ALA A 81 -4.01 -4.33 -11.45
N LYS A 82 -4.17 -3.12 -10.91
CA LYS A 82 -3.58 -2.70 -9.65
C LYS A 82 -4.67 -2.68 -8.58
N ILE A 83 -4.67 -3.69 -7.71
CA ILE A 83 -5.68 -3.86 -6.66
C ILE A 83 -5.16 -3.31 -5.33
N THR A 84 -5.96 -2.51 -4.64
CA THR A 84 -5.61 -2.04 -3.29
C THR A 84 -5.97 -3.11 -2.26
N ALA A 85 -4.96 -3.84 -1.79
CA ALA A 85 -5.13 -4.86 -0.75
C ALA A 85 -5.42 -4.25 0.64
N LYS A 86 -6.08 -5.02 1.52
CA LYS A 86 -6.27 -4.62 2.93
C LYS A 86 -4.89 -4.52 3.58
N GLY A 87 -4.58 -3.34 4.14
CA GLY A 87 -3.27 -3.01 4.71
C GLY A 87 -2.47 -1.97 3.91
N VAL A 88 -2.90 -1.63 2.68
CA VAL A 88 -2.31 -0.52 1.89
C VAL A 88 -3.05 0.80 2.13
N GLY A 89 -4.23 0.75 2.78
CA GLY A 89 -5.07 1.93 3.07
C GLY A 89 -5.09 2.41 4.52
N ALA A 90 -4.38 1.75 5.45
CA ALA A 90 -4.00 2.48 6.66
C ALA A 90 -2.94 3.47 6.19
N THR A 91 -3.16 4.78 6.37
CA THR A 91 -2.17 5.84 6.14
C THR A 91 -0.91 5.48 6.93
N THR A 92 -0.05 4.67 6.33
CA THR A 92 1.06 4.08 7.07
C THR A 92 2.14 5.10 6.94
N LEU A 93 2.44 5.75 8.06
CA LEU A 93 3.45 6.78 8.13
C LEU A 93 4.74 6.23 7.53
N ALA A 94 5.27 6.90 6.52
CA ALA A 94 6.57 6.58 5.97
C ALA A 94 7.55 7.65 6.46
N VAL A 95 8.74 7.22 6.83
CA VAL A 95 9.84 8.14 7.17
C VAL A 95 11.00 7.90 6.20
N PRO A 96 11.74 8.94 5.80
CA PRO A 96 12.93 8.78 4.98
C PRO A 96 13.96 7.87 5.66
N PRO A 97 14.71 7.04 4.90
CA PRO A 97 15.76 6.20 5.48
C PRO A 97 16.82 6.98 6.26
N SER A 98 17.08 8.24 5.87
CA SER A 98 18.02 9.14 6.57
C SER A 98 17.58 9.55 7.98
N ALA A 99 16.32 9.37 8.33
CA ALA A 99 15.77 9.68 9.65
C ALA A 99 15.88 8.51 10.64
N VAL A 100 16.21 7.31 10.15
CA VAL A 100 16.11 6.05 10.88
C VAL A 100 17.48 5.56 11.33
N PHE A 101 17.56 5.08 12.57
CA PHE A 101 18.78 4.57 13.17
C PHE A 101 18.62 3.20 13.80
N GLY A 102 19.73 2.45 13.78
CA GLY A 102 19.85 1.15 14.43
C GLY A 102 18.71 0.19 14.14
N PRO A 103 18.24 0.06 12.87
CA PRO A 103 17.14 -0.84 12.57
C PRO A 103 17.51 -2.27 12.96
N ARG A 104 16.69 -2.89 13.82
CA ARG A 104 16.90 -4.26 14.29
C ARG A 104 15.58 -4.93 14.60
N ALA A 105 15.35 -6.11 14.02
CA ALA A 105 14.19 -6.96 14.29
C ALA A 105 12.81 -6.24 14.21
N GLY A 106 12.61 -5.38 13.19
CA GLY A 106 11.35 -4.65 12.99
C GLY A 106 11.19 -3.41 13.88
N GLU A 107 12.24 -3.00 14.59
CA GLU A 107 12.29 -1.78 15.38
C GLU A 107 13.40 -0.86 14.89
N ALA A 108 13.23 0.43 15.13
CA ALA A 108 14.18 1.47 14.78
C ALA A 108 14.11 2.62 15.79
N LEU A 109 15.09 3.50 15.74
CA LEU A 109 15.12 4.75 16.49
C LEU A 109 14.99 5.93 15.51
N VAL A 110 14.32 6.99 15.94
CA VAL A 110 14.23 8.28 15.24
C VAL A 110 14.34 9.43 16.24
N TYR A 111 14.74 10.61 15.78
CA TYR A 111 14.66 11.83 16.57
C TYR A 111 13.39 12.60 16.22
N VAL A 112 12.45 12.69 17.16
CA VAL A 112 11.23 13.48 17.03
C VAL A 112 11.51 14.90 17.48
N VAL A 113 11.13 15.88 16.67
CA VAL A 113 11.29 17.30 16.94
C VAL A 113 10.05 17.80 17.68
N ASP A 114 10.25 18.29 18.89
CA ASP A 114 9.27 19.11 19.59
C ASP A 114 9.42 20.56 19.13
N LEU A 115 8.46 21.04 18.33
CA LEU A 115 8.45 22.40 17.81
C LEU A 115 8.19 23.44 18.90
N ALA A 116 7.50 23.10 19.99
CA ALA A 116 7.20 24.04 21.07
C ALA A 116 8.45 24.35 21.90
N THR A 117 9.31 23.34 22.12
CA THR A 117 10.55 23.51 22.87
C THR A 117 11.80 23.64 21.98
N SER A 118 11.65 23.44 20.66
CA SER A 118 12.73 23.35 19.68
C SER A 118 13.81 22.34 20.10
N ARG A 119 13.38 21.18 20.60
CA ARG A 119 14.27 20.09 21.05
C ARG A 119 13.98 18.80 20.30
N VAL A 120 14.97 17.92 20.24
CA VAL A 120 14.80 16.57 19.70
C VAL A 120 14.72 15.54 20.81
N HIS A 121 13.90 14.52 20.60
CA HIS A 121 13.73 13.41 21.52
C HIS A 121 13.95 12.10 20.80
N LEU A 122 14.78 11.23 21.37
CA LEU A 122 14.99 9.90 20.83
C LEU A 122 13.74 9.06 21.07
N ARG A 123 13.17 8.54 19.99
CA ARG A 123 11.96 7.73 20.01
C ARG A 123 12.21 6.39 19.37
N LYS A 124 11.85 5.32 20.08
CA LYS A 124 11.77 3.97 19.52
C LYS A 124 10.48 3.81 18.72
N ILE A 125 10.60 3.34 17.49
CA ILE A 125 9.51 3.11 16.55
C ILE A 125 9.50 1.67 16.07
N ARG A 126 8.34 1.20 15.63
CA ARG A 126 8.20 -0.07 14.92
C ARG A 126 8.15 0.21 13.43
N ILE A 127 8.90 -0.56 12.66
CA ILE A 127 9.04 -0.40 11.23
C ILE A 127 8.59 -1.67 10.50
N GLY A 128 8.09 -1.47 9.28
CA GLY A 128 7.73 -2.53 8.34
C GLY A 128 8.64 -2.52 7.12
N GLU A 129 8.09 -2.97 5.98
CA GLU A 129 8.78 -3.00 4.70
C GLU A 129 9.15 -1.58 4.23
N ALA A 130 10.32 -1.44 3.61
CA ALA A 130 10.70 -0.22 2.90
C ALA A 130 10.15 -0.25 1.46
N ASN A 131 9.69 0.88 0.96
CA ASN A 131 9.22 1.08 -0.41
C ASN A 131 9.76 2.40 -0.98
N ASP A 132 9.31 2.77 -2.19
CA ASP A 132 9.73 4.00 -2.86
C ASP A 132 9.38 5.29 -2.08
N GLU A 133 8.41 5.24 -1.17
CA GLU A 133 8.02 6.37 -0.31
C GLU A 133 8.87 6.48 0.97
N GLY A 134 9.60 5.42 1.34
CA GLY A 134 10.48 5.39 2.50
C GLY A 134 10.33 4.12 3.35
N ILE A 135 10.71 4.22 4.63
CA ILE A 135 10.56 3.13 5.60
C ILE A 135 9.19 3.25 6.24
N ARG A 136 8.37 2.20 6.09
CA ARG A 136 7.04 2.13 6.68
C ARG A 136 7.12 2.07 8.21
N VAL A 137 6.35 2.90 8.89
CA VAL A 137 6.24 2.95 10.36
C VAL A 137 4.92 2.33 10.79
N THR A 138 5.01 1.23 11.54
CA THR A 138 3.86 0.46 12.03
C THR A 138 3.47 0.83 13.46
N GLY A 139 4.25 1.67 14.14
CA GLY A 139 3.89 2.25 15.43
C GLY A 139 4.99 3.09 16.06
N GLY A 140 4.63 3.88 17.08
CA GLY A 140 5.57 4.73 17.81
C GLY A 140 5.73 6.16 17.28
N LEU A 141 5.08 6.48 16.16
CA LEU A 141 4.90 7.84 15.64
C LEU A 141 3.43 8.14 15.35
N LYS A 142 3.07 9.41 15.40
CA LYS A 142 1.76 9.94 15.03
C LYS A 142 1.85 10.78 13.76
N PRO A 143 0.76 10.84 12.96
CA PRO A 143 0.69 11.76 11.83
C PRO A 143 0.91 13.21 12.27
N GLY A 144 1.71 13.95 11.51
CA GLY A 144 2.04 15.35 11.80
C GLY A 144 3.24 15.57 12.73
N GLU A 145 3.83 14.50 13.29
CA GLU A 145 5.09 14.62 14.04
C GLU A 145 6.28 14.90 13.10
N TRP A 146 7.17 15.78 13.55
CA TRP A 146 8.37 16.14 12.81
C TRP A 146 9.51 15.22 13.20
N VAL A 147 10.23 14.69 12.21
CA VAL A 147 11.43 13.86 12.43
C VAL A 147 12.66 14.55 11.85
N ALA A 148 13.79 14.45 12.56
CA ALA A 148 15.04 15.01 12.07
C ALA A 148 15.59 14.19 10.90
N LEU A 149 15.92 14.86 9.79
CA LEU A 149 16.44 14.23 8.56
C LEU A 149 17.95 14.40 8.37
N SER A 150 18.57 15.34 9.09
CA SER A 150 19.94 15.78 8.84
C SER A 150 20.76 15.86 10.11
N ARG A 151 22.07 15.58 9.99
CA ARG A 151 23.05 15.58 11.10
C ARG A 151 22.59 14.76 12.30
N VAL A 152 21.84 13.71 12.01
CA VAL A 152 21.14 12.89 12.99
C VAL A 152 22.17 12.12 13.84
N ASP A 153 23.35 11.83 13.29
CA ASP A 153 24.55 11.32 13.94
C ASP A 153 25.13 12.23 15.03
N ARG A 154 24.82 13.54 15.00
CA ARG A 154 25.27 14.54 15.97
C ARG A 154 24.22 14.92 17.00
N LEU A 155 22.99 14.42 16.85
CA LEU A 155 21.91 14.71 17.77
C LEU A 155 22.03 13.84 19.03
N THR A 156 21.64 14.41 20.16
CA THR A 156 21.46 13.71 21.44
C THR A 156 20.06 13.99 21.98
N ASP A 157 19.55 13.09 22.81
CA ASP A 157 18.23 13.28 23.42
C ASP A 157 18.17 14.59 24.24
N GLY A 158 17.12 15.37 24.02
CA GLY A 158 16.93 16.69 24.61
C GLY A 158 17.75 17.80 23.97
N MET A 159 18.55 17.55 22.92
CA MET A 159 19.35 18.59 22.27
C MET A 159 18.44 19.69 21.68
N LYS A 160 18.79 20.95 21.95
CA LYS A 160 18.11 22.10 21.34
C LYS A 160 18.58 22.25 19.89
N ILE A 161 17.63 22.39 18.98
CA ILE A 161 17.89 22.54 17.55
C ILE A 161 17.19 23.79 17.01
N ALA A 162 17.56 24.21 15.80
CA ALA A 162 16.80 25.15 15.01
C ALA A 162 16.20 24.38 13.81
N PRO A 163 14.93 23.94 13.88
CA PRO A 163 14.33 23.18 12.80
C PRO A 163 14.18 24.05 11.55
N VAL A 164 14.65 23.54 10.42
CA VAL A 164 14.42 24.14 9.10
C VAL A 164 13.33 23.32 8.43
N GLY A 165 12.26 23.98 7.99
CA GLY A 165 11.15 23.32 7.31
C GLY A 165 11.58 22.57 6.05
N PRO A 166 10.75 21.62 5.55
CA PRO A 166 11.02 20.99 4.27
C PRO A 166 11.19 22.06 3.20
N ALA A 167 12.29 21.98 2.46
CA ALA A 167 12.50 22.84 1.29
C ALA A 167 11.34 22.56 0.30
N SER A 168 10.67 23.64 -0.11
CA SER A 168 9.55 23.59 -1.07
C SER A 168 10.03 23.16 -2.46
#